data_AF-A0A0V0H2E7-F1
#
_entry.id   AF-A0A0V0H2E7-F1
#
_cell.length_a   1.000
_cell.length_b   1.000
_cell.length_c   1.000
_cell.angle_alpha   90.00
_cell.angle_beta   90.00
_cell.angle_gamma   90.00
#
_symmetry.space_group_name_H-M   'P 1'
#
loop_
_entity.id
_entity.type
_entity.pdbx_description
1 polymer ?
#
loop_
_entity_poly.entity_id
_entity_poly.type
_entity_poly.pdbx_seq_one_letter_code
_entity_poly.pdbx_strand_id
1 'polypeptide(L)' 'MSTSSSVSSPQQLQSHTCKWGLSAKCFTATTIENGGRRFYKCRRLGSNSCGYWNWFDEKLHLMNQ' A
#
# COMPACT_ATOMS: atom_id res chain seq x y z
N MET A 1 25.61 11.20 25.28
CA MET A 1 24.39 11.97 24.94
C MET A 1 24.00 11.56 23.53
N SER A 2 23.01 10.69 23.40
CA SER A 2 22.75 9.96 22.15
C SER A 2 21.77 10.72 21.25
N THR A 3 22.27 11.05 20.06
CA THR A 3 21.59 11.27 18.77
C THR A 3 20.06 11.33 18.77
N SER A 4 19.51 12.54 18.71
CA SER A 4 18.14 12.79 18.24
C SER A 4 18.18 13.18 16.76
N SER A 5 18.45 12.21 15.89
CA SER A 5 18.14 12.36 14.47
C SER A 5 16.70 11.94 14.28
N SER A 6 15.78 12.90 14.40
CA SER A 6 14.38 12.78 14.04
C SER A 6 14.25 12.64 12.52
N VAL A 7 14.61 11.48 11.98
CA VAL A 7 14.15 11.04 10.67
C VAL A 7 12.76 10.47 10.88
N SER A 8 11.76 11.31 10.67
CA SER A 8 10.34 10.95 10.73
C SER A 8 10.14 9.60 10.03
N SER A 9 9.61 8.64 10.80
CA SER A 9 9.39 7.23 10.48
C SER A 9 9.24 6.96 8.97
N PRO A 10 10.00 6.01 8.37
CA PRO A 10 9.65 5.52 7.04
C PRO A 10 8.20 5.08 7.17
N GLN A 11 7.27 5.73 6.47
CA GLN A 11 5.86 5.43 6.61
C GLN A 11 5.69 3.95 6.34
N GLN A 12 5.53 3.25 7.47
CA GLN A 12 5.14 1.88 7.67
C GLN A 12 5.05 1.15 6.34
N LEU A 13 6.14 0.47 5.99
CA LEU A 13 6.17 -0.62 5.02
C LEU A 13 5.22 -1.71 5.54
N GLN A 14 3.92 -1.43 5.58
CA GLN A 14 2.90 -2.44 5.74
C GLN A 14 3.13 -3.35 4.55
N SER A 15 3.61 -4.54 4.86
CA SER A 15 3.83 -5.55 3.84
C SER A 15 2.47 -5.88 3.24
N HIS A 16 2.13 -5.20 2.14
CA HIS A 16 0.92 -5.45 1.37
C HIS A 16 1.17 -6.72 0.57
N THR A 17 1.16 -7.85 1.26
CA THR A 17 1.44 -9.15 0.65
C THR A 17 0.16 -9.68 0.04
N CYS A 18 0.22 -10.08 -1.22
CA CYS A 18 -0.89 -10.76 -1.87
C CYS A 18 -0.99 -12.22 -1.38
N LYS A 19 -2.03 -12.97 -1.77
CA LYS A 19 -2.26 -14.37 -1.33
C LYS A 19 -1.12 -15.34 -1.71
N TRP A 20 -0.22 -14.93 -2.60
CA TRP A 20 0.96 -15.68 -3.02
C TRP A 20 2.23 -15.36 -2.24
N GLY A 21 2.16 -14.59 -1.15
CA GLY A 21 3.35 -14.21 -0.39
C GLY A 21 4.21 -13.14 -1.09
N LEU A 22 3.78 -12.63 -2.26
CA LEU A 22 4.50 -11.60 -3.01
C LEU A 22 4.06 -10.20 -2.58
N SER A 23 5.00 -9.27 -2.51
CA SER A 23 4.73 -7.85 -2.33
C SER A 23 3.83 -7.33 -3.44
N ALA A 24 2.71 -6.71 -3.06
CA ALA A 24 1.81 -6.02 -3.96
C ALA A 24 2.48 -4.77 -4.52
N LYS A 25 2.06 -4.38 -5.72
CA LYS A 25 2.54 -3.18 -6.39
C LYS A 25 1.55 -2.04 -6.15
N CYS A 26 2.07 -0.84 -5.90
CA CYS A 26 1.28 0.38 -5.75
C CYS A 26 1.02 1.00 -7.13
N PHE A 27 -0.19 1.51 -7.33
CA PHE A 27 -0.67 2.16 -8.54
C PHE A 27 -1.47 3.41 -8.18
N THR A 28 -1.55 4.35 -9.12
CA THR A 28 -2.42 5.53 -9.01
C THR A 28 -3.67 5.30 -9.84
N ALA A 29 -4.84 5.52 -9.26
CA ALA A 29 -6.11 5.45 -9.95
C ALA A 29 -6.24 6.63 -10.92
N THR A 30 -6.75 6.33 -12.11
CA THR A 30 -6.94 7.28 -13.22
C THR A 30 -8.40 7.44 -13.61
N THR A 31 -9.31 6.80 -12.87
CA THR A 31 -10.76 6.97 -13.07
C THR A 31 -11.19 8.37 -12.62
N ILE A 32 -12.27 8.89 -13.20
CA ILE A 32 -12.77 10.24 -12.87
C ILE A 32 -13.07 10.36 -11.38
N GLU A 33 -13.70 9.34 -10.79
CA GLU A 33 -14.13 9.37 -9.38
C GLU A 33 -12.97 9.23 -8.39
N ASN A 34 -11.95 8.43 -8.71
CA ASN A 34 -10.87 8.09 -7.77
C ASN A 34 -9.50 8.64 -8.22
N GLY A 35 -9.49 9.58 -9.16
CA GLY A 35 -8.29 10.14 -9.76
C GLY A 35 -7.29 10.62 -8.71
N GLY A 36 -6.04 10.16 -8.82
CA GLY A 36 -4.98 10.55 -7.90
C GLY A 36 -4.89 9.72 -6.61
N ARG A 37 -5.93 8.95 -6.25
CA ARG A 37 -5.84 7.99 -5.13
C ARG A 37 -4.89 6.85 -5.48
N ARG A 38 -4.20 6.31 -4.47
CA ARG A 38 -3.28 5.18 -4.65
C ARG A 38 -3.90 3.89 -4.15
N PHE A 39 -3.63 2.78 -4.81
CA PHE A 39 -4.07 1.45 -4.39
C PHE A 39 -2.95 0.43 -4.59
N TYR A 40 -2.98 -0.64 -3.80
CA TYR A 40 -2.13 -1.81 -3.97
C TYR A 40 -2.90 -2.89 -4.70
N LYS A 41 -2.24 -3.58 -5.65
CA LYS A 41 -2.78 -4.83 -6.21
C LYS A 41 -1.71 -5.88 -6.47
N CYS A 42 -2.15 -7.12 -6.66
CA CYS A 42 -1.26 -8.21 -7.04
C CYS A 42 -0.40 -7.81 -8.26
N ARG A 43 0.91 -8.05 -8.17
CA ARG A 43 1.84 -7.75 -9.26
C ARG A 43 1.70 -8.70 -10.46
N ARG A 44 1.10 -9.88 -10.27
CA ARG A 44 0.78 -10.82 -11.35
C ARG A 44 -0.45 -10.31 -12.12
N LEU A 45 -0.46 -10.51 -13.42
CA LEU A 45 -1.52 -10.05 -14.33
C LEU A 45 -2.33 -11.23 -14.89
N GLY A 46 -3.51 -10.93 -15.45
CA GLY A 46 -4.40 -11.91 -16.07
C GLY A 46 -4.84 -13.01 -15.11
N SER A 47 -4.99 -14.23 -15.63
CA SER A 47 -5.42 -15.42 -14.87
C SER A 47 -4.45 -15.80 -13.74
N ASN A 48 -3.20 -15.31 -13.77
CA ASN A 48 -2.20 -15.54 -12.73
C ASN A 48 -2.29 -14.52 -11.59
N SER A 49 -3.12 -13.48 -11.74
CA SER A 49 -3.41 -12.54 -10.67
C SER A 49 -4.16 -13.23 -9.55
N CYS A 50 -3.78 -12.89 -8.33
CA CYS A 50 -4.40 -13.45 -7.16
C CYS A 50 -5.70 -12.74 -6.77
N GLY A 51 -6.00 -11.59 -7.39
CA GLY A 51 -7.15 -10.74 -7.07
C GLY A 51 -6.94 -9.78 -5.88
N TYR A 52 -5.76 -9.78 -5.24
CA TYR A 52 -5.47 -8.84 -4.16
C TYR A 52 -5.59 -7.40 -4.64
N TRP A 53 -6.35 -6.59 -3.89
CA TRP A 53 -6.57 -5.17 -4.11
C TRP A 53 -6.92 -4.49 -2.78
N ASN A 54 -6.33 -3.34 -2.47
CA ASN A 54 -6.64 -2.56 -1.28
C ASN A 54 -6.26 -1.07 -1.49
N TRP A 55 -7.00 -0.13 -0.93
CA TRP A 55 -6.65 1.29 -1.00
C TRP A 55 -5.39 1.60 -0.18
N PHE A 56 -4.59 2.56 -0.62
CA PHE A 56 -3.41 3.00 0.13
C PHE A 56 -3.79 3.66 1.46
N ASP A 57 -4.93 4.36 1.49
CA ASP A 57 -5.41 5.14 2.63
C ASP A 57 -6.14 4.33 3.72
N GLU A 58 -6.53 3.08 3.45
CA GLU A 58 -7.40 2.28 4.35
C GLU A 58 -6.75 1.94 5.70
N LYS A 59 -5.42 1.92 5.79
CA LYS A 59 -4.71 1.63 7.05
C LYS A 59 -4.25 2.86 7.83
N LEU A 60 -4.38 4.07 7.28
CA LEU A 60 -4.07 5.29 8.03
C LEU A 60 -5.12 5.60 9.10
N HIS A 61 -6.31 5.00 9.00
CA HIS A 61 -7.42 5.27 9.93
C HIS A 61 -7.44 4.37 11.17
N LEU A 62 -6.64 3.30 11.22
CA LEU A 62 -6.56 2.38 12.36
C LEU A 62 -5.46 2.71 13.38
N MET A 63 -4.76 3.83 13.21
CA MET A 63 -3.69 4.26 14.11
C MET A 63 -4.06 5.49 14.97
N ASN A 64 -5.34 5.87 15.01
CA ASN A 64 -5.86 6.99 15.80
C ASN A 64 -7.14 6.62 16.60
N GLN A 65 -7.21 5.39 17.13
CA GLN A 65 -8.19 5.01 18.16
C GLN A 65 -7.48 4.25 19.28
#